data_AF-A0AAU8GAN7-F1
#
_entry.id   AF-A0AAU8GAN7-F1
#
_cell.length_a   1.000
_cell.length_b   1.000
_cell.length_c   1.000
_cell.angle_alpha   90.00
_cell.angle_beta   90.00
_cell.angle_gamma   90.00
#
_symmetry.space_group_name_H-M   'P 1'
#
loop_
_entity.id
_entity.type
_entity.pdbx_description
1 polymer ?
#
loop_
_entity_poly.entity_id
_entity_poly.type
_entity_poly.pdbx_seq_one_letter_code
_entity_poly.pdbx_strand_id
1 'polypeptide(L)'
;MAASRDRQIFWIKTVHSAVFWFMLGCFFYNIYAAAAGVFTWLLAVTYGTHLIEGVVLIFNRWTCPLRIMAEKAGAENGRVSDIFLPRWLADHLFQVGIALFVVETLWLAISFINR
;
A
#
# COMPACT_ATOMS: atom_id res chain seq x y z
N MET A 1 -12.76 -29.57 0.62
CA MET A 1 -12.89 -28.33 1.43
C MET A 1 -11.55 -27.64 1.73
N ALA A 2 -10.41 -28.34 1.79
CA ALA A 2 -9.09 -27.68 1.91
C ALA A 2 -8.70 -26.89 0.65
N ALA A 3 -8.87 -27.48 -0.54
CA ALA A 3 -8.53 -26.83 -1.82
C ALA A 3 -9.28 -25.51 -2.12
N SER A 4 -10.51 -25.34 -1.61
CA SER A 4 -11.27 -24.09 -1.77
C SER A 4 -10.73 -22.96 -0.90
N ARG A 5 -10.22 -23.28 0.30
CA ARG A 5 -9.60 -22.30 1.20
C ARG A 5 -8.26 -21.81 0.67
N ASP A 6 -7.44 -22.74 0.14
CA ASP A 6 -6.16 -22.38 -0.49
C ASP A 6 -6.34 -21.47 -1.71
N ARG A 7 -7.37 -21.73 -2.52
CA ARG A 7 -7.77 -20.87 -3.66
C ARG A 7 -8.19 -19.47 -3.20
N GLN A 8 -8.95 -19.36 -2.12
CA GLN A 8 -9.39 -18.08 -1.57
C GLN A 8 -8.21 -17.26 -1.05
N ILE A 9 -7.29 -17.87 -0.31
CA ILE A 9 -6.07 -17.24 0.19
C ILE A 9 -5.19 -16.76 -0.98
N PHE A 10 -5.05 -17.59 -2.02
CA PHE A 10 -4.31 -17.21 -3.23
C PHE A 10 -4.88 -15.95 -3.89
N TRP A 11 -6.20 -15.86 -4.05
CA TRP A 11 -6.83 -14.67 -4.63
C TRP A 11 -6.65 -13.42 -3.78
N ILE A 12 -6.79 -13.53 -2.46
CA ILE A 12 -6.57 -12.40 -1.54
C ILE A 12 -5.13 -11.88 -1.69
N LYS A 13 -4.14 -12.78 -1.76
CA LYS A 13 -2.73 -12.43 -1.95
C LYS A 13 -2.46 -11.78 -3.31
N THR A 14 -3.04 -12.30 -4.38
CA THR A 14 -2.88 -11.75 -5.73
C THR A 14 -3.46 -10.35 -5.82
N VAL A 15 -4.67 -10.15 -5.30
CA VAL A 15 -5.30 -8.82 -5.25
C VAL A 15 -4.48 -7.86 -4.41
N HIS A 16 -4.01 -8.28 -3.23
CA HIS A 16 -3.17 -7.45 -2.38
C HIS A 16 -1.87 -7.04 -3.08
N SER A 17 -1.22 -7.97 -3.78
CA SER A 17 0.01 -7.71 -4.54
C SER A 17 -0.24 -6.72 -5.69
N ALA A 18 -1.38 -6.84 -6.39
CA ALA A 18 -1.76 -5.92 -7.45
C ALA A 18 -2.01 -4.50 -6.94
N VAL A 19 -2.71 -4.37 -5.80
CA VAL A 19 -2.94 -3.08 -5.13
C VAL A 19 -1.60 -2.45 -4.70
N PHE A 20 -0.68 -3.25 -4.15
CA PHE A 20 0.65 -2.78 -3.78
C PHE A 20 1.40 -2.16 -4.97
N TRP A 21 1.48 -2.87 -6.11
CA TRP A 21 2.15 -2.34 -7.31
C TRP A 21 1.45 -1.12 -7.89
N PHE A 22 0.13 -1.07 -7.83
CA PHE A 22 -0.65 0.10 -8.24
C PHE A 22 -0.30 1.33 -7.37
N MET A 23 -0.33 1.18 -6.04
CA MET A 23 0.02 2.24 -5.10
C MET A 23 1.47 2.70 -5.28
N LEU A 24 2.40 1.76 -5.50
CA LEU A 24 3.80 2.08 -5.81
C LEU A 24 3.92 2.89 -7.11
N GLY A 25 3.13 2.59 -8.14
CA GLY A 25 3.06 3.38 -9.37
C GLY A 25 2.53 4.80 -9.11
N CYS A 26 1.46 4.94 -8.31
CA CYS A 26 0.92 6.22 -7.89
C CYS A 26 1.95 7.05 -7.11
N PHE A 27 2.73 6.41 -6.23
CA PHE A 27 3.80 7.06 -5.48
C PHE A 27 4.86 7.68 -6.40
N PHE A 28 5.38 6.91 -7.37
CA PHE A 28 6.33 7.45 -8.35
C PHE A 28 5.74 8.57 -9.20
N TYR A 29 4.46 8.47 -9.56
CA TYR A 29 3.77 9.55 -10.27
C TYR A 29 3.70 10.82 -9.41
N ASN A 30 3.39 10.73 -8.12
CA ASN A 30 3.31 11.89 -7.23
C ASN A 30 4.67 12.59 -7.07
N ILE A 31 5.75 11.82 -6.92
CA ILE A 31 7.12 12.38 -6.92
C ILE A 31 7.43 13.08 -8.24
N TYR A 32 7.14 12.44 -9.38
CA TYR A 32 7.33 13.03 -10.69
C TYR A 32 6.52 14.33 -10.87
N ALA A 33 5.25 14.31 -10.47
CA ALA A 33 4.37 15.45 -10.55
C ALA A 33 4.89 16.61 -9.69
N ALA A 34 5.36 16.35 -8.47
CA ALA A 34 6.01 17.36 -7.65
C ALA A 34 7.31 17.87 -8.30
N ALA A 35 8.18 17.00 -8.82
CA ALA A 35 9.42 17.43 -9.49
C ALA A 35 9.18 18.26 -10.75
N ALA A 36 8.16 17.93 -11.54
CA ALA A 36 7.75 18.68 -12.73
C ALA A 36 6.84 19.89 -12.40
N GLY A 37 6.46 20.05 -11.13
CA GLY A 37 5.44 20.98 -10.65
C GLY A 37 4.03 20.70 -11.19
N VAL A 38 3.74 19.57 -11.83
CA VAL A 38 2.45 19.35 -12.50
C VAL A 38 1.34 19.00 -11.49
N PHE A 39 0.66 20.01 -10.95
CA PHE A 39 -0.50 19.85 -10.06
C PHE A 39 -1.81 19.67 -10.84
N THR A 40 -2.07 18.44 -11.30
CA THR A 40 -3.27 18.07 -12.07
C THR A 40 -4.31 17.36 -11.20
N TRP A 41 -5.53 17.20 -11.72
CA TRP A 41 -6.54 16.33 -11.09
C TRP A 41 -6.03 14.90 -10.86
N LEU A 42 -5.16 14.41 -11.74
CA LEU A 42 -4.57 13.08 -11.60
C LEU A 42 -3.73 12.97 -10.32
N LEU A 43 -2.96 14.01 -9.96
CA LEU A 43 -2.21 14.08 -8.71
C LEU A 43 -3.13 14.02 -7.48
N ALA A 44 -4.26 14.72 -7.53
CA ALA A 44 -5.25 14.68 -6.44
C ALA A 44 -5.83 13.27 -6.26
N VAL A 45 -6.12 12.56 -7.36
CA VAL A 45 -6.62 11.18 -7.31
C VAL A 45 -5.56 10.22 -6.75
N THR A 46 -4.33 10.25 -7.27
CA THR A 46 -3.24 9.35 -6.84
C THR A 46 -2.75 9.63 -5.43
N TYR A 47 -2.78 10.88 -4.98
CA TYR A 47 -2.53 11.22 -3.58
C TYR A 47 -3.71 10.81 -2.68
N GLY A 48 -4.94 11.00 -3.16
CA GLY A 48 -6.15 10.57 -2.47
C GLY A 48 -6.19 9.06 -2.19
N THR A 49 -5.71 8.22 -3.11
CA THR A 49 -5.62 6.76 -2.87
C THR A 49 -4.69 6.43 -1.71
N HIS A 50 -3.56 7.12 -1.57
CA HIS A 50 -2.64 6.98 -0.43
C HIS A 50 -3.27 7.41 0.89
N LEU A 51 -4.02 8.50 0.89
CA LEU A 51 -4.76 8.95 2.08
C LEU A 51 -5.82 7.93 2.51
N ILE A 52 -6.59 7.39 1.57
CA ILE A 52 -7.61 6.36 1.85
C ILE A 52 -6.95 5.12 2.46
N GLU A 53 -5.86 4.64 1.88
CA GLU A 53 -5.11 3.50 2.43
C GLU A 53 -4.58 3.80 3.83
N GLY A 54 -4.00 4.99 4.05
CA GLY A 54 -3.53 5.43 5.36
C GLY A 54 -4.65 5.43 6.41
N VAL A 55 -5.83 5.92 6.06
CA VAL A 55 -7.02 5.90 6.93
C VAL A 55 -7.43 4.46 7.25
N VAL A 56 -7.52 3.60 6.23
CA VAL A 56 -7.87 2.18 6.39
C VAL A 56 -6.88 1.49 7.33
N LEU A 57 -5.58 1.75 7.21
CA LEU A 57 -4.55 1.18 8.08
C LEU A 57 -4.68 1.68 9.52
N ILE A 58 -4.93 2.97 9.74
CA ILE A 58 -5.13 3.53 11.09
C ILE A 58 -6.32 2.85 11.79
N PHE A 59 -7.46 2.70 11.10
CA PHE A 59 -8.64 2.02 11.65
C PHE A 59 -8.40 0.53 11.92
N ASN A 60 -7.50 -0.12 11.19
CA ASN A 60 -7.17 -1.53 11.34
C ASN A 60 -5.90 -1.78 12.17
N ARG A 61 -5.53 -0.86 13.09
CA ARG A 61 -4.35 -0.99 13.98
C ARG A 61 -3.05 -1.23 13.21
N TRP A 62 -2.84 -0.47 12.13
CA TRP A 62 -1.66 -0.58 11.27
C TRP A 62 -1.51 -1.95 10.58
N THR A 63 -2.61 -2.70 10.50
CA THR A 63 -2.66 -4.00 9.84
C THR A 63 -3.54 -3.89 8.60
N CYS A 64 -3.07 -4.37 7.44
CA CYS A 64 -3.90 -4.36 6.25
C CYS A 64 -5.15 -5.25 6.45
N PRO A 65 -6.37 -4.79 6.15
CA PRO A 65 -7.59 -5.59 6.32
C PRO A 65 -7.55 -6.92 5.55
N LEU A 66 -6.84 -6.97 4.40
CA LEU A 66 -6.68 -8.19 3.62
C LEU A 66 -5.87 -9.26 4.37
N ARG A 67 -4.93 -8.87 5.24
CA ARG A 67 -4.21 -9.80 6.14
C ARG A 67 -5.17 -10.44 7.14
N ILE A 68 -6.01 -9.63 7.77
CA ILE A 68 -7.04 -10.10 8.71
C ILE A 68 -8.02 -11.04 8.01
N MET A 69 -8.43 -10.73 6.78
CA MET A 69 -9.29 -11.61 5.98
C MET A 69 -8.63 -12.95 5.63
N ALA A 70 -7.34 -12.95 5.32
CA ALA A 70 -6.58 -14.17 5.03
C ALA A 70 -6.38 -15.04 6.29
N GLU A 71 -6.09 -14.45 7.44
CA GLU A 71 -6.02 -15.16 8.73
C GLU A 71 -7.37 -15.79 9.09
N LYS A 72 -8.46 -15.03 8.96
CA LYS A 72 -9.83 -15.55 9.16
C LYS A 72 -10.21 -16.67 8.19
N ALA A 73 -9.63 -16.69 6.99
CA ALA A 73 -9.81 -17.76 6.01
C ALA A 73 -9.01 -19.04 6.34
N GLY A 74 -8.26 -19.05 7.46
CA GLY A 74 -7.52 -20.22 7.95
C GLY A 74 -6.07 -20.28 7.51
N ALA A 75 -5.49 -19.16 7.06
CA ALA A 75 -4.08 -19.10 6.77
C ALA A 75 -3.28 -18.94 8.07
N GLU A 76 -2.34 -19.86 8.34
CA GLU A 76 -1.45 -19.77 9.50
C GLU A 76 -0.66 -18.45 9.50
N ASN A 77 -0.43 -17.89 10.69
CA ASN A 77 0.18 -16.56 10.92
C ASN A 77 1.56 -16.33 10.25
N GLY A 78 2.18 -17.35 9.64
CA GLY A 78 3.40 -17.24 8.82
C GLY A 78 3.22 -17.48 7.32
N ARG A 79 2.03 -17.89 6.84
CA ARG A 79 1.68 -17.97 5.42
C ARG A 79 0.96 -16.71 4.94
N VAL A 80 0.49 -15.86 5.84
CA VAL A 80 -0.18 -14.59 5.50
C VAL A 80 0.78 -13.41 5.38
N SER A 81 1.96 -13.49 6.00
CA SER A 81 3.03 -12.48 5.85
C SER A 81 3.48 -12.30 4.40
N ASP A 82 3.15 -13.27 3.54
CA ASP A 82 3.74 -13.39 2.23
C ASP A 82 2.69 -13.05 1.16
N ILE A 83 2.73 -11.78 0.73
CA ILE A 83 2.86 -11.42 -0.70
C ILE A 83 3.95 -12.35 -1.31
N PHE A 84 4.20 -12.37 -2.61
CA PHE A 84 5.39 -13.02 -3.19
C PHE A 84 6.73 -12.36 -2.74
N LEU A 85 6.80 -11.92 -1.49
CA LEU A 85 7.80 -11.07 -0.90
C LEU A 85 8.36 -11.78 0.33
N PRO A 86 9.69 -11.78 0.52
CA PRO A 86 10.31 -12.40 1.67
C PRO A 86 9.87 -11.71 2.98
N ARG A 87 9.68 -12.49 4.06
CA ARG A 87 9.16 -12.02 5.36
C ARG A 87 9.86 -10.77 5.89
N TRP A 88 11.19 -10.68 5.75
CA TRP A 88 11.95 -9.52 6.19
C TRP A 88 11.49 -8.22 5.50
N LEU A 89 11.07 -8.29 4.23
CA LEU A 89 10.58 -7.15 3.50
C LEU A 89 9.13 -6.84 3.89
N ALA A 90 8.29 -7.85 4.11
CA ALA A 90 6.93 -7.65 4.62
C ALA A 90 6.90 -6.95 5.99
N ASP A 91 7.85 -7.28 6.88
CA ASP A 91 7.94 -6.68 8.21
C ASP A 91 8.39 -5.20 8.16
N HIS A 92 9.23 -4.83 7.18
CA HIS A 92 9.73 -3.47 7.02
C HIS A 92 8.90 -2.60 6.06
N LEU A 93 8.15 -3.21 5.15
CA LEU A 93 7.38 -2.51 4.10
C LEU A 93 6.44 -1.46 4.67
N PHE A 94 5.82 -1.75 5.81
CA PHE A 94 4.90 -0.82 6.45
C PHE A 94 5.63 0.42 7.00
N GLN A 95 6.77 0.23 7.68
CA GLN A 95 7.59 1.34 8.18
C GLN A 95 8.18 2.16 7.03
N VAL A 96 8.69 1.47 6.00
CA VAL A 96 9.21 2.08 4.77
C VAL A 96 8.11 2.83 4.04
N GLY A 97 6.90 2.26 3.95
CA GLY A 97 5.74 2.87 3.29
C GLY A 97 5.32 4.18 3.97
N ILE A 98 5.25 4.22 5.30
CA ILE A 98 4.99 5.47 6.04
C ILE A 98 6.10 6.48 5.82
N ALA A 99 7.36 6.07 5.93
CA ALA A 99 8.49 6.97 5.74
C ALA A 99 8.47 7.58 4.33
N LEU A 100 8.24 6.76 3.30
CA LEU A 100 8.10 7.19 1.92
C LEU A 100 6.93 8.15 1.74
N PHE A 101 5.76 7.84 2.30
CA PHE A 101 4.59 8.72 2.23
C PHE A 101 4.87 10.08 2.89
N VAL A 102 5.52 10.12 4.04
CA VAL A 102 5.90 11.39 4.70
C VAL A 102 6.87 12.18 3.82
N VAL A 103 7.89 11.52 3.25
CA VAL A 103 8.85 12.17 2.34
C VAL A 103 8.14 12.74 1.10
N GLU A 104 7.24 11.97 0.50
CA GLU A 104 6.42 12.40 -0.63
C GLU A 104 5.55 13.62 -0.27
N THR A 105 4.83 13.58 0.85
CA THR A 105 4.00 14.70 1.32
C THR A 105 4.83 15.95 1.54
N LEU A 106 5.99 15.83 2.19
CA LEU A 106 6.89 16.96 2.43
C LEU A 106 7.44 17.53 1.12
N TRP A 107 7.87 16.67 0.20
CA TRP A 107 8.38 17.08 -1.11
C TRP A 107 7.31 17.79 -1.93
N LEU A 108 6.09 17.26 -1.94
CA LEU A 108 4.94 17.85 -2.63
C LEU A 108 4.57 19.21 -2.00
N ALA A 109 4.60 19.33 -0.68
CA ALA A 109 4.36 20.60 0.02
C ALA A 109 5.44 21.65 -0.30
N ILE A 110 6.73 21.28 -0.29
CA ILE A 110 7.83 22.18 -0.66
C ILE A 110 7.70 22.63 -2.11
N SER A 111 7.43 21.69 -3.03
CA SER A 111 7.24 22.02 -4.45
C SER A 111 6.03 22.92 -4.68
N PHE A 112 4.99 22.80 -3.85
CA PHE A 112 3.82 23.67 -3.94
C PHE A 112 4.11 25.08 -3.44
N ILE A 113 4.89 25.23 -2.36
CA ILE A 113 5.28 26.54 -1.80
C ILE A 113 6.27 27.27 -2.72
N ASN A 114 7.20 26.56 -3.37
CA ASN A 114 8.22 27.13 -4.24
C ASN A 114 7.70 27.53 -5.64
N ARG A 115 6.39 27.37 -5.90
CA ARG A 115 5.75 27.65 -7.18
C ARG A 115 5.06 29.01 -7.18
#